data_AF-A0A3C1H245-F1
#
_entry.id   AF-A0A3C1H245-F1
#
_cell.length_a   1.000
_cell.length_b   1.000
_cell.length_c   1.000
_cell.angle_alpha   90.00
_cell.angle_beta   90.00
_cell.angle_gamma   90.00
#
_symmetry.space_group_name_H-M   'P 1'
#
loop_
_entity.id
_entity.type
_entity.pdbx_description
1 polymer ?
#
loop_
_entity_poly.entity_id
_entity_poly.type
_entity_poly.pdbx_seq_one_letter_code
_entity_poly.pdbx_strand_id
1 'polypeptide(L)'
;MSDIQMGSKVVKFGGSSLADAGQFRKVRAIIESDPQRRYVVPSAPGKRHSADIKITDLLYTCQKLASTGKDFSEPLEMIRSRYLEIAKELGLSFDPTDELDRIAQ
;
A
#
# COMPACT_ATOMS: atom_id res chain seq x y z
N MET A 1 -27.32 21.69 26.17
CA MET A 1 -26.01 21.79 25.51
C MET A 1 -26.08 20.90 24.29
N SER A 2 -26.10 21.49 23.10
CA SER A 2 -26.29 20.79 21.83
C SER A 2 -25.21 19.72 21.66
N ASP A 3 -25.64 18.47 21.45
CA ASP A 3 -24.81 17.42 20.88
C ASP A 3 -24.30 17.91 19.53
N ILE A 4 -23.09 18.49 19.53
CA ILE A 4 -22.36 18.67 18.28
C ILE A 4 -22.05 17.26 17.83
N GLN A 5 -22.81 16.80 16.84
CA GLN A 5 -22.51 15.58 16.12
C GLN A 5 -21.08 15.72 15.59
N MET A 6 -20.12 15.09 16.28
CA MET A 6 -18.73 15.06 15.84
C MET A 6 -18.71 14.41 14.46
N GLY A 7 -18.63 15.25 13.42
CA GLY A 7 -18.63 14.79 12.04
C GLY A 7 -17.48 13.82 11.79
N SER A 8 -17.72 12.81 10.95
CA SER A 8 -16.66 11.92 10.46
C SER A 8 -16.12 12.44 9.14
N LYS A 9 -14.79 12.55 9.04
CA LYS A 9 -14.05 12.91 7.84
C LYS A 9 -13.49 11.65 7.18
N VAL A 10 -13.48 11.69 5.85
CA VAL A 10 -12.81 10.71 4.99
C VAL A 10 -11.52 11.33 4.48
N VAL A 11 -10.43 10.58 4.50
CA VAL A 11 -9.16 10.96 3.90
C VAL A 11 -8.74 9.93 2.86
N LYS A 12 -8.13 10.41 1.77
CA LYS A 12 -7.60 9.56 0.70
C LYS A 12 -6.13 9.85 0.51
N PHE A 13 -5.31 8.80 0.48
CA PHE A 13 -3.88 8.90 0.24
C PHE A 13 -3.55 8.26 -1.11
N GLY A 14 -2.91 9.05 -1.98
CA GLY A 14 -2.43 8.56 -3.28
C GLY A 14 -1.18 7.70 -3.14
N GLY A 15 -0.79 7.01 -4.21
CA GLY A 15 0.32 6.05 -4.16
C GLY A 15 1.65 6.67 -3.72
N SER A 16 1.97 7.91 -4.12
CA SER A 16 3.19 8.60 -3.68
C SER A 16 3.23 8.83 -2.16
N SER A 17 2.08 9.03 -1.53
CA SER A 17 1.96 9.16 -0.06
C SER A 17 2.08 7.81 0.66
N LEU A 18 2.19 6.71 -0.08
CA LEU A 18 2.27 5.34 0.43
C LEU A 18 3.44 4.58 -0.21
N ALA A 19 4.44 5.28 -0.73
CA ALA A 19 5.52 4.69 -1.52
C ALA A 19 6.52 3.85 -0.69
N ASP A 20 6.71 4.22 0.57
CA ASP A 20 7.67 3.63 1.51
C ASP A 20 7.23 3.85 2.98
N ALA A 21 7.91 3.19 3.92
CA ALA A 21 7.62 3.29 5.35
C ALA A 21 7.72 4.73 5.90
N GLY A 22 8.61 5.56 5.36
CA GLY A 22 8.72 6.97 5.73
C GLY A 22 7.45 7.75 5.41
N GLN A 23 6.84 7.51 4.25
CA GLN A 23 5.57 8.11 3.88
C GLN A 23 4.40 7.60 4.74
N PHE A 24 4.37 6.30 5.06
CA PHE A 24 3.38 5.74 5.99
C PHE A 24 3.41 6.41 7.36
N ARG A 25 4.59 6.72 7.90
CA ARG A 25 4.71 7.48 9.16
C ARG A 25 4.10 8.88 9.07
N LYS A 26 4.29 9.57 7.94
CA LYS A 26 3.64 10.88 7.69
C LYS A 26 2.12 10.74 7.58
N VAL A 27 1.65 9.73 6.87
CA VAL A 27 0.20 9.43 6.75
C VAL A 27 -0.42 9.17 8.11
N ARG A 28 0.22 8.37 8.97
CA ARG A 28 -0.22 8.14 10.34
C ARG A 28 -0.33 9.44 11.13
N ALA A 29 0.71 10.28 11.10
CA ALA A 29 0.69 11.57 11.78
C ALA A 29 -0.44 12.48 11.28
N ILE A 30 -0.73 12.48 9.98
CA ILE A 30 -1.88 13.20 9.41
C ILE A 30 -3.18 12.62 9.95
N ILE A 31 -3.38 11.31 9.95
CA ILE A 31 -4.62 10.70 10.46
C ILE A 31 -4.83 11.05 11.93
N GLU A 32 -3.79 10.90 12.76
CA GLU A 32 -3.84 11.15 14.21
C GLU A 32 -3.98 12.64 14.58
N SER A 33 -3.66 13.58 13.66
CA SER A 33 -3.76 15.02 13.93
C SER A 33 -5.20 15.56 14.01
N ASP A 34 -6.20 14.77 13.62
CA ASP A 34 -7.61 15.17 13.64
C ASP A 34 -8.49 13.94 13.94
N PRO A 35 -9.09 13.84 15.14
CA PRO A 35 -9.89 12.68 15.53
C PRO A 35 -11.15 12.49 14.68
N GLN A 36 -11.55 13.48 13.88
CA GLN A 36 -12.64 13.33 12.93
C GLN A 36 -12.25 12.45 11.74
N ARG A 37 -10.96 12.25 11.42
CA ARG A 37 -10.48 11.42 10.29
C ARG A 37 -10.63 9.92 10.59
N ARG A 38 -11.86 9.42 10.51
CA ARG A 38 -12.21 8.03 10.85
C ARG A 38 -12.11 7.05 9.68
N TYR A 39 -12.19 7.54 8.44
CA TYR A 39 -12.17 6.68 7.26
C TYR A 39 -10.97 7.00 6.37
N VAL A 40 -10.19 5.98 6.04
CA VAL A 40 -8.97 6.09 5.24
C VAL A 40 -9.11 5.27 3.97
N VAL A 41 -8.94 5.90 2.81
CA VAL A 41 -8.95 5.24 1.50
C VAL A 41 -7.52 5.25 0.95
N PRO A 42 -6.79 4.12 1.01
CA PRO A 42 -5.45 4.03 0.44
C PRO A 42 -5.50 3.74 -1.06
N SER A 43 -4.42 4.10 -1.76
CA SER A 43 -4.06 3.52 -3.06
C SER A 43 -2.95 2.48 -2.86
N ALA A 44 -2.60 1.72 -3.90
CA ALA A 44 -1.39 0.89 -3.87
C ALA A 44 -0.12 1.75 -3.70
N PRO A 45 0.98 1.20 -3.14
CA PRO A 45 2.26 1.90 -3.06
C PRO A 45 2.72 2.44 -4.42
N GLY A 46 3.04 3.73 -4.43
CA GLY A 46 3.56 4.40 -5.61
C GLY A 46 5.06 4.19 -5.80
N LYS A 47 5.62 4.95 -6.74
CA LYS A 47 7.06 5.00 -6.98
C LYS A 47 7.78 5.70 -5.81
N ARG A 48 8.89 5.13 -5.36
CA ARG A 48 9.82 5.72 -4.37
C ARG A 48 10.68 6.83 -4.98
N HIS A 49 11.06 6.65 -6.24
CA HIS A 49 11.83 7.58 -7.06
C HIS A 49 11.44 7.46 -8.53
N SER A 50 11.94 8.33 -9.41
CA SER A 50 11.53 8.40 -10.83
C SER A 50 11.74 7.07 -11.59
N ALA A 51 12.85 6.38 -11.30
CA ALA A 51 13.20 5.09 -11.90
C ALA A 51 12.46 3.87 -11.30
N ASP A 52 11.67 4.04 -10.24
CA ASP A 52 10.93 2.94 -9.61
C ASP A 52 9.71 2.54 -10.45
N ILE A 53 9.20 1.33 -10.24
CA ILE A 53 8.00 0.81 -10.93
C ILE A 53 6.81 0.86 -9.98
N LYS A 54 5.62 1.20 -10.49
CA LYS A 54 4.39 1.19 -9.68
C LYS A 54 3.96 -0.25 -9.43
N ILE A 55 3.47 -0.55 -8.23
CA ILE A 55 2.91 -1.87 -7.88
C ILE A 55 1.81 -2.28 -8.86
N THR A 56 0.91 -1.37 -9.23
CA THR A 56 -0.17 -1.67 -10.18
C THR A 56 0.37 -2.06 -11.56
N ASP A 57 1.46 -1.44 -12.02
CA ASP A 57 2.07 -1.77 -13.33
C ASP A 57 2.74 -3.15 -13.28
N LEU A 58 3.35 -3.50 -12.14
CA LEU A 58 3.87 -4.86 -11.91
C LEU A 58 2.76 -5.91 -11.90
N LEU A 59 1.60 -5.62 -11.30
CA LEU A 59 0.44 -6.51 -11.32
C LEU A 59 -0.08 -6.73 -12.74
N TYR A 60 -0.17 -5.67 -13.57
CA TYR A 60 -0.50 -5.82 -14.99
C TYR A 60 0.55 -6.65 -15.74
N THR A 61 1.83 -6.52 -15.37
CA THR A 61 2.91 -7.30 -15.97
C THR A 61 2.76 -8.79 -15.62
N CYS A 62 2.46 -9.10 -14.35
CA CYS A 62 2.16 -10.47 -13.92
C CYS A 62 1.00 -11.06 -14.72
N GLN A 63 -0.12 -10.34 -14.83
CA GLN A 63 -1.30 -10.77 -15.58
C GLN A 63 -0.97 -11.05 -17.05
N LYS A 64 -0.19 -10.19 -17.70
CA LYS A 64 0.20 -10.36 -19.10
C LYS A 64 1.08 -11.59 -19.31
N LEU A 65 2.04 -11.83 -18.41
CA LEU A 65 2.93 -12.99 -18.48
C LEU A 65 2.16 -14.28 -18.22
N ALA A 66 1.37 -14.32 -17.14
CA ALA A 66 0.54 -15.47 -16.78
C ALA A 66 -0.46 -15.85 -17.89
N SER A 67 -1.15 -14.87 -18.49
CA SER A 67 -2.10 -15.11 -19.58
C SER A 67 -1.46 -15.63 -20.88
N THR A 68 -0.14 -15.58 -21.00
CA THR A 68 0.62 -16.15 -22.12
C THR A 68 1.43 -17.39 -21.74
N GLY A 69 1.20 -17.95 -20.54
CA GLY A 69 1.93 -19.11 -20.03
C GLY A 69 3.41 -18.84 -19.76
N LYS A 70 3.81 -17.57 -19.60
CA LYS A 70 5.18 -17.17 -19.31
C LYS A 70 5.39 -17.04 -17.82
N ASP A 71 6.64 -17.25 -17.38
CA ASP A 71 7.03 -17.02 -16.00
C ASP A 71 6.82 -15.53 -15.63
N PHE A 72 6.23 -15.33 -14.44
CA PHE A 72 5.93 -14.03 -13.86
C PHE A 72 6.52 -13.89 -12.44
N SER A 73 7.42 -14.79 -12.06
CA SER A 73 8.08 -14.81 -10.75
C SER A 73 8.78 -13.49 -10.42
N GLU A 74 9.51 -12.91 -11.37
CA GLU A 74 10.26 -11.67 -11.17
C GLU A 74 9.37 -10.46 -10.78
N PRO A 75 8.36 -10.05 -11.57
CA PRO A 75 7.50 -8.94 -11.17
C PRO A 75 6.68 -9.23 -9.91
N LEU A 76 6.33 -10.49 -9.65
CA LEU A 76 5.67 -10.89 -8.41
C LEU A 76 6.61 -10.70 -7.20
N GLU A 77 7.86 -11.12 -7.30
CA GLU A 77 8.85 -10.96 -6.23
C GLU A 77 9.13 -9.48 -5.95
N MET A 78 9.14 -8.63 -6.98
CA MET A 78 9.20 -7.18 -6.79
C MET A 78 8.00 -6.66 -5.98
N ILE A 79 6.80 -7.17 -6.20
CA ILE A 79 5.62 -6.79 -5.40
C ILE A 79 5.79 -7.28 -3.95
N ARG A 80 6.19 -8.54 -3.77
CA ARG A 80 6.38 -9.16 -2.44
C ARG A 80 7.38 -8.38 -1.60
N SER A 81 8.57 -8.19 -2.14
CA SER A 81 9.65 -7.44 -1.50
C SER A 81 9.17 -6.07 -1.04
N ARG A 82 8.40 -5.35 -1.86
CA ARG A 82 7.89 -4.01 -1.50
C ARG A 82 6.96 -4.00 -0.29
N TYR A 83 6.02 -4.94 -0.19
CA TYR A 83 5.12 -5.00 0.95
C TYR A 83 5.83 -5.51 2.22
N LEU A 84 6.70 -6.51 2.08
CA LEU A 84 7.48 -7.05 3.20
C LEU A 84 8.46 -6.03 3.77
N GLU A 85 9.17 -5.27 2.91
CA GLU A 85 10.03 -4.15 3.32
C GLU A 85 9.24 -3.11 4.12
N ILE A 86 8.09 -2.65 3.61
CA ILE A 86 7.25 -1.66 4.30
C ILE A 86 6.78 -2.18 5.66
N ALA A 87 6.26 -3.41 5.73
CA ALA A 87 5.77 -4.00 6.97
C ALA A 87 6.90 -4.14 8.01
N LYS A 88 8.06 -4.64 7.58
CA LYS A 88 9.25 -4.82 8.42
C LYS A 88 9.78 -3.48 8.94
N GLU A 89 9.96 -2.49 8.07
CA GLU A 89 10.48 -1.17 8.46
C GLU A 89 9.53 -0.41 9.39
N LEU A 90 8.22 -0.63 9.27
CA LEU A 90 7.21 -0.08 10.18
C LEU A 90 7.10 -0.86 11.49
N GLY A 91 7.72 -2.04 11.59
CA GLY A 91 7.63 -2.91 12.76
C GLY A 91 6.21 -3.43 13.02
N LEU A 92 5.46 -3.73 11.94
CA LEU A 92 4.11 -4.25 12.08
C LEU A 92 4.14 -5.66 12.65
N SER A 93 3.19 -5.98 13.54
CA SER A 93 2.94 -7.35 13.99
C SER A 93 2.24 -8.21 12.94
N PHE A 94 1.73 -7.57 11.88
CA PHE A 94 1.10 -8.21 10.75
C PHE A 94 2.16 -8.58 9.70
N ASP A 95 2.20 -9.86 9.33
CA ASP A 95 3.03 -10.38 8.25
C ASP A 95 2.16 -10.60 7.01
N PRO A 96 2.39 -9.89 5.88
CA PRO A 96 1.59 -10.02 4.67
C PRO A 96 1.95 -11.23 3.81
N THR A 97 2.85 -12.12 4.25
CA THR A 97 3.36 -13.25 3.44
C THR A 97 2.23 -14.14 2.93
N ASP A 98 1.28 -14.52 3.78
CA ASP A 98 0.17 -15.41 3.40
C ASP A 98 -0.75 -14.76 2.35
N GLU A 99 -1.04 -13.46 2.47
CA GLU A 99 -1.81 -12.72 1.46
C GLU A 99 -1.07 -12.63 0.13
N LEU A 100 0.25 -12.43 0.17
CA LEU A 100 1.08 -12.36 -1.02
C LEU A 100 1.22 -13.73 -1.71
N ASP A 101 1.26 -14.82 -0.94
CA ASP A 101 1.31 -16.20 -1.47
C ASP A 101 0.03 -16.56 -2.22
N ARG A 102 -1.13 -16.07 -1.75
CA ARG A 102 -2.42 -16.27 -2.45
C ARG A 102 -2.47 -15.58 -3.82
N ILE A 103 -1.70 -14.53 -4.04
CA ILE A 103 -1.62 -13.84 -5.34
C ILE A 103 -0.81 -14.67 -6.35
N ALA A 104 0.05 -15.57 -5.89
CA ALA A 104 0.92 -16.39 -6.73
C ALA A 104 0.22 -17.65 -7.31
N GLN A 105 -1.00 -17.95 -6.83
CA GLN A 105 -1.79 -19.14 -7.20
C GLN A 105 -2.70 -18.85 -8.39
#